data_AF-A0AAJ6QST5-F1
#
_entry.id   AF-A0AAJ6QST5-F1
#
_cell.length_a   1.000
_cell.length_b   1.000
_cell.length_c   1.000
_cell.angle_alpha   90.00
_cell.angle_beta   90.00
_cell.angle_gamma   90.00
#
_symmetry.space_group_name_H-M   'P 1'
#
loop_
_entity.id
_entity.type
_entity.pdbx_description
1 polymer ?
#
loop_
_entity_poly.entity_id
_entity_poly.type
_entity_poly.pdbx_seq_one_letter_code
_entity_poly.pdbx_strand_id
1 'polypeptide(L)'
;MLRVLPSVARSLASSLSVRPLTSKAQAVTGEIVDQNRESRVIKTVLGAVNDQIEKGTHSRLFAVIYLHGKQFKVTAEDIIAVNTVMPVGIGETIRLNKILLAASTDFTLIGRPLLDQDLVRVYATVIERTLGHEYRIFKFRQRTRYQRSYFYRQNYTMLRINGIEIARPIDQ
;
A
#
# COMPACT_ATOMS: atom_id res chain seq x y z
N MET A 1 -33.08 -4.33 73.61
CA MET A 1 -33.70 -5.28 72.65
C MET A 1 -33.26 -4.87 71.24
N LEU A 2 -32.19 -5.46 70.73
CA LEU A 2 -31.59 -5.13 69.43
C LEU A 2 -32.49 -5.63 68.29
N ARG A 3 -32.90 -4.73 67.40
CA ARG A 3 -33.71 -5.04 66.22
C ARG A 3 -32.80 -4.95 64.99
N VAL A 4 -32.48 -6.10 64.40
CA VAL A 4 -31.73 -6.22 63.14
C VAL A 4 -32.64 -5.77 61.99
N LEU A 5 -32.16 -4.86 61.13
CA LEU A 5 -32.78 -4.54 59.84
C LEU A 5 -32.01 -5.25 58.71
N PRO A 6 -32.70 -5.78 57.68
CA PRO A 6 -32.07 -6.62 56.66
C PRO A 6 -31.30 -5.79 55.63
N SER A 7 -30.26 -6.43 55.08
CA SER A 7 -29.42 -5.92 53.99
C SER A 7 -30.23 -5.67 52.72
N VAL A 8 -30.24 -4.43 52.23
CA VAL A 8 -30.73 -4.11 50.89
C VAL A 8 -29.59 -4.28 49.90
N ALA A 9 -29.45 -5.47 49.32
CA ALA A 9 -28.69 -5.65 48.08
C ALA A 9 -29.59 -5.21 46.91
N ARG A 10 -29.43 -3.97 46.43
CA ARG A 10 -29.99 -3.55 45.14
C ARG A 10 -29.17 -4.19 44.02
N SER A 11 -29.70 -5.23 43.39
CA SER A 11 -29.18 -5.70 42.11
C SER A 11 -29.57 -4.70 41.02
N LEU A 12 -28.61 -3.87 40.58
CA LEU A 12 -28.70 -3.12 39.33
C LEU A 12 -28.39 -4.07 38.16
N ALA A 13 -29.23 -5.08 37.98
CA ALA A 13 -29.30 -5.82 36.72
C ALA A 13 -30.49 -5.25 35.94
N SER A 14 -30.35 -4.00 35.47
CA SER A 14 -31.21 -3.49 34.42
C SER A 14 -31.05 -4.42 33.22
N SER A 15 -32.13 -5.10 32.90
CA SER A 15 -32.27 -6.08 31.84
C SER A 15 -31.66 -5.59 30.52
N LEU A 16 -30.43 -5.98 30.22
CA LEU A 16 -30.01 -6.14 28.84
C LEU A 16 -30.87 -7.27 28.28
N SER A 17 -31.99 -6.93 27.63
CA SER A 17 -32.75 -7.92 26.87
C SER A 17 -31.89 -8.32 25.68
N VAL A 18 -31.08 -9.36 25.83
CA VAL A 18 -30.41 -9.98 24.69
C VAL A 18 -31.50 -10.67 23.89
N ARG A 19 -32.01 -9.99 22.86
CA ARG A 19 -32.92 -10.63 21.90
C ARG A 19 -32.11 -11.68 21.14
N PRO A 20 -32.48 -12.97 21.16
CA PRO A 20 -31.78 -13.97 20.37
C PRO A 20 -32.00 -13.66 18.89
N LEU A 21 -30.91 -13.75 18.10
CA LEU A 21 -30.97 -13.68 16.64
C LEU A 21 -31.78 -14.88 16.13
N THR A 22 -33.09 -14.69 15.95
CA THR A 22 -33.95 -15.68 15.30
C THR A 22 -33.80 -15.57 13.79
N SER A 23 -34.05 -16.66 13.06
CA SER A 23 -34.00 -16.76 11.59
C SER A 23 -34.96 -15.82 10.84
N LYS A 24 -35.78 -15.04 11.57
CA LYS A 24 -36.73 -14.04 11.05
C LYS A 24 -36.25 -12.59 11.23
N ALA A 25 -34.96 -12.36 11.43
CA ALA A 25 -34.41 -11.01 11.32
C ALA A 25 -34.52 -10.57 9.84
N GLN A 26 -35.54 -9.80 9.50
CA GLN A 26 -35.61 -9.13 8.19
C GLN A 26 -34.40 -8.21 8.08
N ALA A 27 -33.66 -8.33 6.98
CA ALA A 27 -32.61 -7.37 6.66
C ALA A 27 -33.25 -5.98 6.67
N VAL A 28 -32.75 -5.09 7.52
CA VAL A 28 -33.15 -3.68 7.50
C VAL A 28 -32.63 -3.12 6.18
N THR A 29 -33.50 -3.03 5.18
CA THR A 29 -33.19 -2.38 3.91
C THR A 29 -33.26 -0.88 4.14
N GLY A 30 -32.11 -0.22 4.21
CA GLY A 30 -32.05 1.23 4.19
C GLY A 30 -32.35 1.75 2.79
N GLU A 31 -33.25 2.73 2.68
CA GLU A 31 -33.49 3.45 1.43
C GLU A 31 -32.40 4.52 1.24
N ILE A 32 -31.86 4.62 0.02
CA ILE A 32 -30.87 5.65 -0.32
C ILE A 32 -31.62 6.99 -0.48
N VAL A 33 -31.49 7.87 0.50
CA VAL A 33 -32.26 9.12 0.61
C VAL A 33 -31.86 10.17 -0.45
N ASP A 34 -30.60 10.21 -0.89
CA ASP A 34 -30.11 11.19 -1.88
C ASP A 34 -29.13 10.56 -2.87
N GLN A 35 -29.58 10.34 -4.11
CA GLN A 35 -28.75 9.78 -5.19
C GLN A 35 -27.56 10.69 -5.56
N ASN A 36 -27.67 12.01 -5.35
CA ASN A 36 -26.67 13.01 -5.75
C ASN A 36 -25.74 13.47 -4.62
N ARG A 37 -25.92 13.00 -3.39
CA ARG A 37 -25.11 13.45 -2.25
C ARG A 37 -23.65 13.03 -2.39
N GLU A 38 -23.41 11.81 -2.87
CA GLU A 38 -22.08 11.25 -3.05
C GLU A 38 -21.23 12.06 -4.05
N SER A 39 -21.82 12.44 -5.19
CA SER A 39 -21.10 13.21 -6.22
C SER A 39 -20.67 14.60 -5.73
N ARG A 40 -21.49 15.24 -4.87
CA ARG A 40 -21.13 16.52 -4.23
C ARG A 40 -19.97 16.33 -3.24
N VAL A 41 -20.03 15.32 -2.39
CA VAL A 41 -18.97 15.01 -1.42
C VAL A 41 -17.66 14.69 -2.14
N ILE A 42 -17.70 13.88 -3.20
CA ILE A 42 -16.52 13.55 -4.02
C ILE A 42 -15.88 14.82 -4.58
N LYS A 43 -16.67 15.72 -5.18
CA LYS A 43 -16.15 17.00 -5.72
C LYS A 43 -15.51 17.87 -4.64
N THR A 44 -16.12 17.95 -3.46
CA THR A 44 -15.57 18.72 -2.33
C THR A 44 -14.24 18.13 -1.84
N VAL A 45 -14.14 16.80 -1.73
CA VAL A 45 -12.92 16.12 -1.29
C VAL A 45 -11.81 16.26 -2.33
N LEU A 46 -12.12 16.06 -3.62
CA LEU A 46 -11.15 16.24 -4.71
C LEU A 46 -10.62 17.66 -4.76
N GLY A 47 -11.50 18.66 -4.64
CA GLY A 47 -11.09 20.07 -4.57
C GLY A 47 -10.14 20.35 -3.40
N ALA A 48 -10.44 19.83 -2.20
CA ALA A 48 -9.58 20.02 -1.04
C ALA A 48 -8.19 19.35 -1.20
N VAL A 49 -8.13 18.18 -1.83
CA VAL A 49 -6.86 17.49 -2.12
C VAL A 49 -6.07 18.24 -3.18
N ASN A 50 -6.72 18.72 -4.24
CA ASN A 50 -6.08 19.53 -5.29
C ASN A 50 -5.49 20.82 -4.70
N ASP A 51 -6.24 21.52 -3.84
CA ASP A 51 -5.74 22.70 -3.13
C ASP A 51 -4.48 22.38 -2.29
N GLN A 52 -4.43 21.21 -1.65
CA GLN A 52 -3.28 20.78 -0.84
C GLN A 52 -2.06 20.46 -1.71
N ILE A 53 -2.28 19.84 -2.88
CA ILE A 53 -1.22 19.54 -3.85
C ILE A 53 -0.66 20.84 -4.43
N GLU A 54 -1.52 21.77 -4.86
CA GLU A 54 -1.12 23.06 -5.43
C GLU A 54 -0.36 23.94 -4.44
N LYS A 55 -0.79 23.96 -3.18
CA LYS A 55 -0.10 24.69 -2.10
C LYS A 55 1.18 24.00 -1.64
N GLY A 56 1.41 22.73 -2.01
CA GLY A 56 2.55 21.94 -1.55
C GLY A 56 2.54 21.65 -0.05
N THR A 57 1.39 21.75 0.63
CA THR A 57 1.26 21.58 2.09
C THR A 57 1.16 20.12 2.52
N HIS A 58 1.63 19.20 1.69
CA HIS A 58 1.60 17.76 1.96
C HIS A 58 2.91 17.29 2.60
N SER A 59 2.82 16.26 3.43
CA SER A 59 3.99 15.62 4.02
C SER A 59 4.78 14.80 2.98
N ARG A 60 5.86 14.15 3.44
CA ARG A 60 6.69 13.27 2.60
C ARG A 60 5.85 12.22 1.88
N LEU A 61 5.94 12.19 0.55
CA LEU A 61 5.25 11.22 -0.29
C LEU A 61 5.93 9.84 -0.27
N PHE A 62 5.11 8.82 -0.39
CA PHE A 62 5.55 7.46 -0.73
C PHE A 62 4.73 6.90 -1.88
N ALA A 63 5.29 5.95 -2.62
CA ALA A 63 4.65 5.31 -3.74
C ALA A 63 4.78 3.78 -3.67
N VAL A 64 3.84 3.08 -4.28
CA VAL A 64 3.98 1.66 -4.60
C VAL A 64 4.20 1.54 -6.10
N ILE A 65 5.40 1.12 -6.47
CA ILE A 65 5.81 0.93 -7.87
C ILE A 65 5.80 -0.56 -8.22
N TYR A 66 5.52 -0.89 -9.47
CA TYR A 66 5.65 -2.25 -9.98
C TYR A 66 6.79 -2.34 -10.97
N LEU A 67 7.80 -3.13 -10.61
CA LEU A 67 9.04 -3.24 -11.37
C LEU A 67 9.48 -4.71 -11.39
N HIS A 68 9.75 -5.23 -12.58
CA HIS A 68 10.27 -6.58 -12.80
C HIS A 68 9.49 -7.69 -12.05
N GLY A 69 8.15 -7.66 -12.14
CA GLY A 69 7.30 -8.69 -11.56
C GLY A 69 7.02 -8.53 -10.05
N LYS A 70 7.58 -7.51 -9.40
CA LYS A 70 7.41 -7.25 -7.96
C LYS A 70 6.92 -5.84 -7.69
N GLN A 71 6.25 -5.67 -6.56
CA GLN A 71 5.84 -4.36 -6.05
C GLN A 71 6.84 -3.90 -4.99
N PHE A 72 7.19 -2.62 -5.02
CA PHE A 72 8.07 -1.99 -4.04
C PHE A 72 7.37 -0.78 -3.44
N LYS A 73 7.33 -0.71 -2.10
CA LYS A 73 7.00 0.52 -1.39
C LYS A 73 8.26 1.36 -1.32
N VAL A 74 8.19 2.59 -1.81
CA VAL A 74 9.34 3.49 -1.90
C VAL A 74 9.00 4.89 -1.42
N THR A 75 9.96 5.55 -0.81
CA THR A 75 9.98 6.99 -0.53
C THR A 75 11.14 7.64 -1.28
N ALA A 76 11.19 8.97 -1.30
CA ALA A 76 12.36 9.69 -1.81
C ALA A 76 13.64 9.21 -1.08
N GLU A 77 14.75 9.14 -1.79
CA GLU A 77 16.09 8.74 -1.30
C GLU A 77 16.29 7.26 -0.92
N ASP A 78 15.25 6.43 -0.99
CA ASP A 78 15.36 5.00 -0.71
C ASP A 78 16.19 4.28 -1.79
N ILE A 79 16.87 3.20 -1.38
CA ILE A 79 17.61 2.32 -2.28
C ILE A 79 16.85 1.00 -2.40
N ILE A 80 16.55 0.59 -3.64
CA ILE A 80 15.89 -0.68 -3.94
C ILE A 80 16.79 -1.57 -4.80
N ALA A 81 16.77 -2.87 -4.52
CA ALA A 81 17.45 -3.89 -5.30
C ALA A 81 16.47 -4.55 -6.27
N VAL A 82 16.76 -4.47 -7.57
CA VAL A 82 15.95 -5.10 -8.61
C VAL A 82 16.67 -6.32 -9.17
N ASN A 83 15.95 -7.44 -9.29
CA ASN A 83 16.46 -8.75 -9.73
C ASN A 83 16.75 -8.84 -11.25
N THR A 84 17.19 -7.76 -11.89
CA THR A 84 17.47 -7.74 -13.34
C THR A 84 18.70 -6.90 -13.63
N VAL A 85 19.32 -7.14 -14.79
CA VAL A 85 20.24 -6.19 -15.41
C VAL A 85 19.40 -5.23 -16.25
N MET A 86 19.37 -3.96 -15.89
CA MET A 86 18.71 -2.94 -16.71
C MET A 86 19.66 -2.50 -17.84
N PRO A 87 19.17 -2.14 -19.04
CA PRO A 87 20.02 -1.70 -20.16
C PRO A 87 20.65 -0.31 -19.93
N VAL A 88 20.21 0.41 -18.91
CA VAL A 88 20.56 1.80 -18.57
C VAL A 88 21.87 1.88 -17.80
N GLY A 89 22.76 2.80 -18.19
CA GLY A 89 24.09 2.99 -17.60
C GLY A 89 24.08 3.31 -16.10
N ILE A 90 25.22 3.13 -15.44
CA ILE A 90 25.39 3.54 -14.04
C ILE A 90 25.41 5.07 -13.97
N GLY A 91 24.64 5.66 -13.05
CA GLY A 91 24.49 7.11 -12.88
C GLY A 91 23.38 7.73 -13.73
N GLU A 92 22.78 7.00 -14.66
CA GLU A 92 21.67 7.50 -15.46
C GLU A 92 20.36 7.51 -14.66
N THR A 93 19.53 8.50 -14.95
CA THR A 93 18.20 8.68 -14.35
C THR A 93 17.12 8.05 -15.23
N ILE A 94 16.20 7.33 -14.59
CA ILE A 94 15.08 6.65 -15.23
C ILE A 94 13.77 7.10 -14.61
N ARG A 95 12.75 7.23 -15.44
CA ARG A 95 11.36 7.41 -15.00
C ARG A 95 10.69 6.05 -14.84
N LEU A 96 10.07 5.81 -13.70
CA LEU A 96 9.33 4.59 -13.42
C LEU A 96 7.86 4.79 -13.81
N ASN A 97 7.41 4.07 -14.84
CA ASN A 97 6.08 4.30 -15.44
C ASN A 97 4.94 3.60 -14.71
N LYS A 98 5.21 2.43 -14.10
CA LYS A 98 4.18 1.60 -13.47
C LYS A 98 4.07 1.93 -11.99
N ILE A 99 3.20 2.88 -11.68
CA ILE A 99 2.90 3.32 -10.31
C ILE A 99 1.47 2.90 -10.00
N LEU A 100 1.27 2.25 -8.86
CA LEU A 100 -0.03 1.73 -8.43
C LEU A 100 -0.70 2.68 -7.45
N LEU A 101 0.09 3.29 -6.59
CA LEU A 101 -0.36 4.12 -5.49
C LEU A 101 0.67 5.21 -5.22
N ALA A 102 0.20 6.41 -4.90
CA ALA A 102 0.99 7.50 -4.33
C ALA A 102 0.24 8.08 -3.15
N ALA A 103 0.91 8.28 -2.02
CA ALA A 103 0.26 8.69 -0.79
C ALA A 103 1.12 9.64 0.03
N SER A 104 0.40 10.52 0.72
CA SER A 104 0.87 11.40 1.77
C SER A 104 0.33 10.88 3.11
N THR A 105 0.61 11.60 4.20
CA THR A 105 -0.05 11.36 5.50
C THR A 105 -1.56 11.66 5.43
N ASP A 106 -1.95 12.67 4.66
CA ASP A 106 -3.33 13.20 4.69
C ASP A 106 -4.23 12.62 3.60
N PHE A 107 -3.66 12.26 2.45
CA PHE A 107 -4.41 11.74 1.29
C PHE A 107 -3.67 10.59 0.61
N THR A 108 -4.42 9.78 -0.14
CA THR A 108 -3.88 8.64 -0.87
C THR A 108 -4.56 8.54 -2.24
N LEU A 109 -3.74 8.44 -3.28
CA LEU A 109 -4.14 8.26 -4.66
C LEU A 109 -3.94 6.80 -5.04
N ILE A 110 -5.01 6.13 -5.45
CA ILE A 110 -5.01 4.69 -5.78
C ILE A 110 -5.42 4.54 -7.24
N GLY A 111 -4.58 3.87 -8.02
CA GLY A 111 -4.82 3.57 -9.42
C GLY A 111 -5.87 2.48 -9.64
N ARG A 112 -6.40 2.40 -10.87
CA ARG A 112 -7.32 1.33 -11.31
C ARG A 112 -6.87 0.74 -12.65
N PRO A 113 -5.91 -0.21 -12.69
CA PRO A 113 -5.04 -0.67 -11.60
C PRO A 113 -3.76 0.17 -11.43
N LEU A 114 -3.41 1.00 -12.40
CA LEU A 114 -2.26 1.92 -12.36
C LEU A 114 -2.76 3.36 -12.23
N LEU A 115 -1.90 4.23 -11.70
CA LEU A 115 -2.09 5.68 -11.77
C LEU A 115 -1.60 6.21 -13.12
N ASP A 116 -2.18 7.31 -13.56
CA ASP A 116 -1.77 7.97 -14.79
C ASP A 116 -0.33 8.50 -14.66
N GLN A 117 0.44 8.25 -15.71
CA GLN A 117 1.87 8.59 -15.74
C GLN A 117 2.08 10.11 -15.66
N ASP A 118 1.14 10.90 -16.17
CA ASP A 118 1.22 12.35 -16.14
C ASP A 118 0.88 12.94 -14.78
N LEU A 119 0.11 12.21 -13.97
CA LEU A 119 -0.32 12.64 -12.65
C LEU A 119 0.79 12.40 -11.61
N VAL A 120 1.41 11.21 -11.59
CA VAL A 120 2.54 10.90 -10.70
C VAL A 120 3.80 10.57 -11.49
N ARG A 121 4.91 11.20 -11.10
CA ARG A 121 6.24 10.92 -11.65
C ARG A 121 7.16 10.42 -10.54
N VAL A 122 7.79 9.27 -10.78
CA VAL A 122 8.82 8.71 -9.90
C VAL A 122 10.11 8.59 -10.68
N TYR A 123 11.14 9.28 -10.21
CA TYR A 123 12.47 9.24 -10.81
C TYR A 123 13.40 8.41 -9.95
N ALA A 124 14.23 7.59 -10.59
CA ALA A 124 15.25 6.79 -9.93
C ALA A 124 16.58 6.88 -10.68
N THR A 125 17.69 6.75 -9.97
CA THR A 125 19.04 6.71 -10.53
C THR A 125 19.63 5.32 -10.34
N VAL A 126 20.31 4.79 -11.37
CA VAL A 126 21.06 3.54 -11.24
C VAL A 126 22.34 3.80 -10.46
N ILE A 127 22.50 3.22 -9.27
CA ILE A 127 23.70 3.38 -8.45
C ILE A 127 24.77 2.37 -8.84
N GLU A 128 24.38 1.09 -8.92
CA GLU A 128 25.32 -0.02 -9.07
C GLU A 128 24.64 -1.19 -9.76
N ARG A 129 25.44 -1.99 -10.49
CA ARG A 129 25.07 -3.33 -10.94
C ARG A 129 25.98 -4.33 -10.24
N THR A 130 25.40 -5.26 -9.51
CA THR A 130 26.15 -6.18 -8.65
C THR A 130 25.66 -7.61 -8.79
N LEU A 131 26.52 -8.56 -8.43
CA LEU A 131 26.14 -9.96 -8.31
C LEU A 131 25.71 -10.23 -6.86
N GLY A 132 24.62 -10.96 -6.70
CA GLY A 132 24.21 -11.46 -5.41
C GLY A 132 25.20 -12.46 -4.83
N HIS A 133 24.92 -12.88 -3.60
CA HIS A 133 25.62 -13.99 -3.01
C HIS A 133 25.42 -15.26 -3.85
N GLU A 134 26.38 -16.17 -3.72
CA GLU A 134 26.36 -17.43 -4.42
C GLU A 134 25.35 -18.39 -3.79
N TYR A 135 24.40 -18.83 -4.60
CA TYR A 135 23.44 -19.86 -4.26
C TYR A 135 23.95 -21.22 -4.72
N ARG A 136 24.07 -22.18 -3.80
CA ARG A 136 24.38 -23.57 -4.14
C ARG A 136 23.10 -24.37 -4.33
N ILE A 137 22.79 -24.73 -5.56
CA ILE A 137 21.70 -25.65 -5.90
C ILE A 137 22.26 -27.07 -5.90
N PHE A 138 21.91 -27.85 -4.89
CA PHE A 138 22.31 -29.25 -4.77
C PHE A 138 21.13 -30.18 -5.09
N LYS A 139 21.32 -31.06 -6.07
CA LYS A 139 20.35 -32.10 -6.43
C LYS A 139 20.93 -33.46 -6.09
N PHE A 140 20.22 -34.23 -5.28
CA PHE A 140 20.63 -35.55 -4.85
C PHE A 140 19.49 -36.54 -5.01
N ARG A 141 19.79 -37.76 -5.49
CA ARG A 141 18.87 -38.89 -5.47
C ARG A 141 19.54 -40.06 -4.77
N GLN A 142 18.86 -40.59 -3.76
CA GLN A 142 19.38 -41.71 -2.96
C GLN A 142 19.57 -42.96 -3.82
N ARG A 143 20.59 -43.77 -3.48
CA ARG A 143 20.91 -45.10 -4.06
C ARG A 143 21.06 -45.18 -5.59
N THR A 144 21.07 -44.04 -6.28
CA THR A 144 21.23 -43.95 -7.75
C THR A 144 22.58 -43.33 -8.14
N ARG A 145 23.46 -43.06 -7.16
CA ARG A 145 24.74 -42.34 -7.33
C ARG A 145 24.58 -40.96 -8.01
N TYR A 146 23.36 -40.45 -8.10
CA TYR A 146 23.09 -39.16 -8.73
C TYR A 146 23.22 -38.04 -7.70
N GLN A 147 24.26 -37.22 -7.89
CA GLN A 147 24.48 -35.98 -7.17
C GLN A 147 24.99 -34.91 -8.16
N ARG A 148 24.41 -33.71 -8.11
CA ARG A 148 24.81 -32.55 -8.91
C ARG A 148 24.81 -31.32 -8.02
N SER A 149 25.91 -30.56 -8.05
CA SER A 149 25.99 -29.22 -7.46
C SER A 149 26.08 -28.20 -8.58
N TYR A 150 25.32 -27.12 -8.50
CA TYR A 150 25.42 -25.96 -9.38
C TYR A 150 25.45 -24.70 -8.53
N PHE A 151 26.35 -23.79 -8.85
CA PHE A 151 26.45 -22.50 -8.19
C PHE A 151 25.85 -21.45 -9.10
N TYR A 152 24.92 -20.66 -8.55
CA TYR A 152 24.22 -19.61 -9.26
C TYR A 152 24.38 -18.28 -8.53
N ARG A 153 24.57 -17.19 -9.27
CA ARG A 153 24.54 -15.83 -8.74
C ARG A 153 23.49 -15.04 -9.50
N GLN A 154 22.59 -14.40 -8.76
CA GLN A 154 21.57 -13.54 -9.34
C GLN A 154 22.17 -12.16 -9.63
N ASN A 155 21.87 -11.60 -10.80
CA ASN A 155 22.21 -10.21 -11.10
C ASN A 155 21.24 -9.26 -10.39
N TYR A 156 21.78 -8.22 -9.76
CA TYR A 156 21.02 -7.14 -9.14
C TYR A 156 21.41 -5.79 -9.73
N THR A 157 20.42 -4.92 -9.89
CA THR A 157 20.63 -3.49 -10.14
C THR A 157 20.10 -2.71 -8.94
N MET A 158 20.95 -1.89 -8.33
CA MET A 158 20.59 -1.02 -7.22
C MET A 158 20.11 0.32 -7.77
N LEU A 159 18.89 0.70 -7.42
CA LEU A 159 18.29 1.97 -7.81
C LEU A 159 18.11 2.85 -6.58
N ARG A 160 18.50 4.13 -6.66
CA ARG A 160 18.11 5.15 -5.69
C ARG A 160 16.88 5.87 -6.21
N ILE A 161 15.84 6.01 -5.39
CA ILE A 161 14.70 6.86 -5.74
C ILE A 161 15.11 8.31 -5.50
N ASN A 162 15.05 9.14 -6.54
CA ASN A 162 15.40 10.56 -6.41
C ASN A 162 14.26 11.35 -5.78
N GLY A 163 13.04 11.09 -6.23
CA GLY A 163 11.86 11.83 -5.82
C GLY A 163 10.57 11.24 -6.36
N ILE A 164 9.48 11.62 -5.71
CA ILE A 164 8.11 11.29 -6.08
C ILE A 164 7.40 12.62 -6.20
N GLU A 165 6.89 12.93 -7.38
CA GLU A 165 6.25 14.20 -7.70
C GLU A 165 4.82 13.95 -8.19
N ILE A 166 3.88 14.77 -7.71
CA ILE A 166 2.51 14.83 -8.25
C ILE A 166 2.46 16.07 -9.15
N ALA A 167 2.42 15.86 -10.46
CA ALA A 167 2.67 16.92 -11.45
C ALA A 167 1.39 17.60 -11.95
N ARG A 168 0.22 16.98 -11.75
CA ARG A 168 -1.08 17.50 -12.19
C ARG A 168 -2.14 17.34 -11.11
N PRO A 169 -3.15 18.22 -11.07
CA PRO A 169 -4.35 18.02 -10.27
C PRO A 169 -5.16 16.81 -10.76
N ILE A 170 -6.00 16.25 -9.88
CA ILE A 170 -6.64 14.94 -10.04
C ILE A 170 -7.81 14.95 -11.06
N ASP A 171 -8.30 16.12 -11.46
CA ASP A 171 -9.59 16.28 -12.17
C ASP A 171 -9.51 16.35 -13.72
N GLN A 172 -8.40 15.91 -14.34
CA GLN A 172 -8.23 15.93 -15.81
C GLN A 172 -8.08 14.53 -16.43
#